data_AF-A0A7R9DUU9-F1
#
_entry.id   AF-A0A7R9DUU9-F1
#
_cell.length_a   1.000
_cell.length_b   1.000
_cell.length_c   1.000
_cell.angle_alpha   90.00
_cell.angle_beta   90.00
_cell.angle_gamma   90.00
#
_symmetry.space_group_name_H-M   'P 1'
#
loop_
_entity.id
_entity.type
_entity.pdbx_description
1 polymer ?
#
loop_
_entity_poly.entity_id
_entity_poly.type
_entity_poly.pdbx_seq_one_letter_code
_entity_poly.pdbx_strand_id
1 'polypeptide(L)'
;MNTMNYNLDTTVNLGPLTLDAMALQLYCGLFIAKDFFMCGGTDTNLFRVVDTRNMSSLGILRGMDKGVYSMDVGPLVRRARQSFHIPHLPRVAFCAGRKIYELDFH
;
A
#
# COMPACT_ATOMS: atom_id res chain seq x y z
N MET A 1 -0.51 -6.13 -19.82
CA MET A 1 -0.30 -5.24 -18.65
C MET A 1 -1.63 -5.18 -17.94
N ASN A 2 -1.82 -5.92 -16.84
CA ASN A 2 -3.10 -6.00 -16.14
C ASN A 2 -3.14 -4.90 -15.09
N THR A 3 -3.85 -3.80 -15.39
CA THR A 3 -4.12 -2.73 -14.43
C THR A 3 -5.28 -3.19 -13.53
N MET A 4 -5.01 -3.38 -12.24
CA MET A 4 -6.07 -3.59 -11.23
C MET A 4 -6.44 -2.23 -10.66
N ASN A 5 -7.57 -1.67 -11.13
CA ASN A 5 -8.14 -0.47 -10.54
C ASN A 5 -8.82 -0.85 -9.22
N TYR A 6 -8.24 -0.46 -8.08
CA TYR A 6 -8.90 -0.59 -6.80
C TYR A 6 -9.60 0.74 -6.48
N ASN A 7 -10.94 0.77 -6.60
CA ASN A 7 -11.75 1.83 -6.00
C ASN A 7 -11.69 1.68 -4.47
N LEU A 8 -11.46 2.78 -3.75
CA LEU A 8 -11.49 2.84 -2.29
C LEU A 8 -12.87 2.52 -1.67
N ASP A 9 -13.90 2.24 -2.48
CA ASP A 9 -15.24 1.84 -2.05
C ASP A 9 -15.36 0.38 -1.58
N THR A 10 -14.26 -0.37 -1.55
CA THR A 10 -14.27 -1.74 -0.99
C THR A 10 -14.22 -1.63 0.53
N THR A 11 -15.33 -1.90 1.21
CA THR A 11 -15.47 -1.82 2.67
C THR A 11 -14.38 -2.63 3.37
N VAL A 12 -13.34 -1.95 3.87
CA VAL A 12 -12.29 -2.55 4.69
C VAL A 12 -12.86 -2.69 6.09
N ASN A 13 -13.04 -3.94 6.56
CA ASN A 13 -13.43 -4.22 7.94
C ASN A 13 -12.35 -3.70 8.90
N LEU A 14 -12.65 -2.58 9.58
CA LEU A 14 -11.82 -1.99 10.62
C LEU A 14 -12.07 -2.73 11.94
N GLY A 15 -11.34 -3.82 12.17
CA GLY A 15 -11.25 -4.44 13.49
C GLY A 15 -10.45 -3.57 14.48
N PRO A 16 -10.62 -3.78 15.80
CA PRO A 16 -9.94 -3.00 16.83
C PRO A 16 -8.41 -3.12 16.72
N LEU A 17 -7.76 -1.96 16.89
CA LEU A 17 -6.32 -1.70 16.84
C LEU A 17 -5.52 -2.65 17.74
N THR A 18 -5.11 -3.78 17.19
CA THR A 18 -4.04 -4.59 17.75
C THR A 18 -2.75 -4.12 17.08
N LEU A 19 -1.75 -3.73 17.89
CA LEU A 19 -0.36 -3.64 17.48
C LEU A 19 -0.08 -4.91 16.66
N ASP A 20 0.05 -4.76 15.35
CA ASP A 20 -0.21 -5.82 14.38
C ASP A 20 0.35 -7.16 14.86
N ALA A 21 -0.53 -8.07 15.29
CA ALA A 21 -0.15 -9.35 15.90
C ALA A 21 0.54 -10.29 14.89
N MET A 22 0.63 -9.85 13.63
CA MET A 22 1.42 -10.47 12.58
C MET A 22 2.90 -10.22 12.85
N ALA A 23 3.53 -11.14 13.58
CA ALA A 23 4.98 -11.25 13.75
C ALA A 23 5.67 -11.67 12.44
N LEU A 24 5.38 -10.96 11.35
CA LEU A 24 5.92 -11.21 10.03
C LEU A 24 7.07 -10.27 9.75
N GLN A 25 8.13 -10.83 9.18
CA GLN A 25 9.34 -10.07 8.91
C GLN A 25 9.14 -9.17 7.69
N LEU A 26 9.35 -7.88 7.88
CA LEU A 26 9.35 -6.88 6.81
C LEU A 26 10.73 -6.82 6.17
N TYR A 27 10.79 -6.65 4.84
CA TYR A 27 12.03 -6.66 4.07
C TYR A 27 12.22 -5.40 3.23
N CYS A 28 11.13 -4.76 2.83
CA CYS A 28 11.19 -3.51 2.08
C CYS A 28 10.14 -2.53 2.60
N GLY A 29 10.42 -1.24 2.42
CA GLY A 29 9.50 -0.18 2.76
C GLY A 29 9.98 1.18 2.25
N LEU A 30 9.04 2.09 2.05
CA LEU A 30 9.31 3.45 1.61
C LEU A 30 8.24 4.42 2.13
N PHE A 31 8.62 5.69 2.25
CA PHE A 31 7.67 6.77 2.50
C PHE A 31 7.02 7.21 1.19
N ILE A 32 5.69 7.22 1.15
CA ILE A 32 4.92 7.72 0.00
C ILE A 32 4.46 9.17 0.18
N ALA A 33 4.39 9.62 1.44
CA ALA A 33 4.01 10.96 1.84
C ALA A 33 4.49 11.20 3.28
N LYS A 34 4.27 12.41 3.79
CA LYS A 34 4.72 12.82 5.14
C LYS A 34 4.29 11.84 6.24
N ASP A 35 3.02 11.43 6.21
CA ASP A 35 2.38 10.66 7.28
C ASP A 35 2.08 9.21 6.87
N PHE A 36 2.61 8.75 5.72
CA PHE A 36 2.27 7.45 5.15
C PHE A 36 3.54 6.68 4.74
N PHE A 37 3.66 5.46 5.27
CA PHE A 37 4.72 4.52 4.97
C PHE A 37 4.14 3.25 4.38
N MET A 38 4.81 2.68 3.38
CA MET A 38 4.46 1.38 2.83
C MET A 38 5.53 0.37 3.20
N CYS A 39 5.12 -0.87 3.45
CA CYS A 39 6.05 -1.96 3.70
C CYS A 39 5.55 -3.30 3.19
N GLY A 40 6.48 -4.22 2.95
CA GLY A 40 6.18 -5.58 2.56
C GLY A 40 7.23 -6.56 3.08
N GLY A 41 6.97 -7.86 2.90
CA GLY A 41 7.87 -8.90 3.36
C GLY A 41 7.66 -10.25 2.67
N THR A 42 8.24 -11.31 3.25
CA THR A 42 8.34 -12.64 2.62
C THR A 42 7.00 -13.35 2.49
N ASP A 43 6.07 -13.09 3.40
CA ASP A 43 4.78 -13.76 3.41
C ASP A 43 3.90 -13.32 2.24
N THR A 44 3.07 -14.25 1.77
CA THR A 44 2.04 -13.95 0.79
C THR A 44 1.08 -12.92 1.34
N ASN A 45 0.59 -12.01 0.50
CA ASN A 45 -0.36 -10.96 0.91
C ASN A 45 0.19 -10.00 1.97
N LEU A 46 1.51 -9.89 2.12
CA LEU A 46 2.15 -8.95 3.04
C LEU A 46 2.60 -7.69 2.31
N PHE A 47 1.65 -6.80 2.07
CA PHE A 47 1.89 -5.41 1.69
C PHE A 47 0.97 -4.52 2.51
N ARG A 48 1.53 -3.53 3.21
CA ARG A 48 0.83 -2.71 4.19
C ARG A 48 1.02 -1.23 3.88
N VAL A 49 -0.02 -0.46 4.15
CA VAL A 49 0.04 1.00 4.25
C VAL A 49 -0.11 1.36 5.72
N VAL A 50 0.82 2.15 6.25
CA VAL A 50 0.93 2.52 7.66
C VAL A 50 0.78 4.02 7.79
N ASP A 51 -0.12 4.47 8.66
CA ASP A 51 -0.15 5.85 9.16
C ASP A 51 0.91 6.00 10.23
N THR A 52 1.92 6.82 9.96
CA THR A 52 3.07 6.97 10.87
C THR A 52 2.77 7.86 12.06
N ARG A 53 1.64 8.58 12.08
CA ARG A 53 1.26 9.43 13.22
C ARG A 53 0.84 8.61 14.43
N ASN A 54 0.21 7.45 14.18
CA ASN A 54 -0.27 6.53 15.21
C ASN A 54 0.33 5.11 15.07
N MET A 55 1.27 4.92 14.13
CA MET A 55 1.91 3.64 13.81
C MET A 55 0.89 2.52 13.53
N SER A 56 -0.25 2.86 12.92
CA SER A 56 -1.34 1.92 12.63
C SER A 56 -1.34 1.52 11.16
N SER A 57 -1.67 0.26 10.88
CA SER A 57 -1.94 -0.18 9.51
C SER A 57 -3.32 0.26 9.06
N LEU A 58 -3.35 1.06 7.99
CA LEU A 58 -4.57 1.50 7.34
C LEU A 58 -5.15 0.43 6.42
N GLY A 59 -4.29 -0.43 5.87
CA GLY A 59 -4.73 -1.48 4.96
C GLY A 59 -3.65 -2.51 4.66
N ILE A 60 -4.11 -3.67 4.22
CA ILE A 60 -3.28 -4.78 3.73
C ILE A 60 -3.75 -5.13 2.32
N LEU A 61 -2.83 -5.16 1.37
CA LEU A 61 -3.14 -5.62 0.02
C LEU A 61 -3.08 -7.16 -0.02
N ARG A 62 -4.14 -7.76 -0.55
CA ARG A 62 -4.26 -9.22 -0.73
C ARG A 62 -4.37 -9.58 -2.22
N GLY A 63 -4.16 -10.85 -2.55
CA GLY A 63 -4.13 -11.36 -3.92
C GLY A 63 -2.72 -11.54 -4.51
N MET A 64 -1.69 -11.53 -3.67
CA MET A 64 -0.30 -11.80 -4.03
C MET A 64 0.07 -13.22 -3.60
N ASP A 65 0.60 -14.01 -4.53
CA ASP A 65 0.99 -15.41 -4.32
C ASP A 65 2.37 -15.58 -3.67
N LYS A 66 3.12 -14.48 -3.55
CA LYS A 66 4.47 -14.41 -2.98
C LYS A 66 4.68 -13.09 -2.24
N GLY A 67 5.78 -13.02 -1.50
CA GLY A 67 6.20 -11.82 -0.78
C GLY A 67 6.64 -10.67 -1.68
N VAL A 68 6.75 -9.50 -1.06
CA VAL A 68 7.18 -8.23 -1.66
C VAL A 68 8.59 -7.90 -1.18
N TYR A 69 9.52 -7.83 -2.12
CA TYR A 69 10.95 -7.59 -1.83
C TYR A 69 11.47 -6.25 -2.37
N SER A 70 10.68 -5.57 -3.21
CA SER A 70 11.05 -4.29 -3.80
C SER A 70 9.81 -3.49 -4.13
N MET A 71 9.91 -2.19 -3.90
CA MET A 71 8.88 -1.19 -4.18
C MET A 71 9.55 0.12 -4.57
N ASP A 72 8.88 0.90 -5.41
CA ASP A 72 9.37 2.19 -5.86
C ASP A 72 8.21 3.18 -6.09
N VAL A 73 8.53 4.46 -5.97
CA VAL A 73 7.59 5.56 -6.13
C VAL A 73 7.62 6.06 -7.56
N GLY A 74 6.47 6.00 -8.22
CA GLY A 74 6.26 6.56 -9.54
C GLY A 74 6.05 8.08 -9.53
N PRO A 75 5.96 8.70 -10.71
CA PRO A 75 5.74 10.13 -10.83
C PRO A 75 4.39 10.56 -10.22
N LEU A 76 4.38 11.75 -9.61
CA LEU A 76 3.15 12.38 -9.12
C LEU A 76 2.32 12.86 -10.33
N VAL A 77 1.24 12.14 -10.64
CA VAL A 77 0.32 12.56 -11.71
C VAL A 77 -0.59 13.64 -11.17
N ARG A 78 -0.29 14.91 -11.49
CA ARG A 78 -1.18 16.04 -11.18
C ARG A 78 -2.45 15.94 -12.03
N ARG A 79 -3.53 15.37 -11.49
CA ARG A 79 -4.83 15.38 -12.15
C ARG A 79 -5.54 16.71 -11.91
N ALA A 80 -6.06 17.29 -12.98
CA ALA A 80 -6.84 18.51 -12.92
C ALA A 80 -8.24 18.19 -12.36
N ARG A 81 -8.46 18.51 -11.08
CA ARG A 81 -9.73 18.42 -10.33
C ARG A 81 -10.06 17.01 -9.84
N GLN A 82 -9.85 16.76 -8.54
CA GLN A 82 -10.75 15.92 -7.73
C GLN A 82 -10.55 16.21 -6.23
N SER A 83 -11.68 16.08 -5.52
CA SER A 83 -12.00 16.30 -4.10
C SER A 83 -10.88 16.63 -3.11
N PHE A 84 -11.10 17.69 -2.31
CA PHE A 84 -10.21 18.28 -1.29
C PHE A 84 -9.86 17.38 -0.09
N HIS A 85 -10.22 16.10 -0.07
CA HIS A 85 -10.21 15.31 1.16
C HIS A 85 -9.15 14.19 1.23
N ILE A 86 -8.49 13.83 0.13
CA ILE A 86 -7.42 12.83 0.10
C ILE A 86 -6.15 13.48 -0.46
N PRO A 87 -5.03 13.49 0.28
CA PRO A 87 -3.78 14.04 -0.22
C PRO A 87 -3.36 13.30 -1.49
N HIS A 88 -2.87 14.03 -2.50
CA HIS A 88 -2.37 13.43 -3.73
C HIS A 88 -1.15 12.56 -3.41
N LEU A 89 -1.37 11.25 -3.32
CA LEU A 89 -0.31 10.27 -3.15
C LEU A 89 0.30 9.93 -4.52
N PRO A 90 1.62 9.72 -4.61
CA PRO A 90 2.24 9.25 -5.84
C PRO A 90 1.80 7.82 -6.15
N ARG A 91 1.90 7.44 -7.44
CA ARG A 91 1.77 6.03 -7.82
C ARG A 91 2.89 5.23 -7.18
N VAL A 92 2.61 3.97 -6.85
CA VAL A 92 3.63 3.07 -6.30
C VAL A 92 3.62 1.80 -7.11
N ALA A 93 4.79 1.31 -7.49
CA ALA A 93 4.95 0.01 -8.10
C ALA A 93 5.72 -0.92 -7.17
N PHE A 94 5.39 -2.20 -7.18
CA PHE A 94 6.13 -3.20 -6.43
C PHE A 94 6.08 -4.56 -7.13
N CYS A 95 7.04 -5.41 -6.81
CA CYS A 95 7.12 -6.76 -7.36
C CYS A 95 6.75 -7.77 -6.29
N ALA A 96 5.87 -8.72 -6.64
CA ALA A 96 5.59 -9.89 -5.83
C ALA A 96 5.64 -11.14 -6.72
N GLY A 97 6.54 -12.07 -6.38
CA GLY A 97 6.77 -13.28 -7.17
C GLY A 97 7.20 -12.94 -8.60
N ARG A 98 6.36 -13.27 -9.59
CA ARG A 98 6.62 -13.02 -11.03
C ARG A 98 5.76 -11.89 -11.59
N LYS A 99 5.09 -11.11 -10.74
CA LYS A 99 4.14 -10.08 -11.13
C LYS A 99 4.61 -8.72 -10.64
N ILE A 100 4.36 -7.72 -11.48
CA ILE A 100 4.51 -6.31 -11.12
C ILE A 100 3.11 -5.78 -10.86
N TYR A 101 2.97 -5.10 -9.73
CA TYR A 101 1.75 -4.46 -9.30
C TYR A 101 1.97 -2.95 -9.29
N GLU A 102 0.89 -2.23 -9.53
CA GLU A 102 0.85 -0.79 -9.46
C GLU A 102 -0.34 -0.37 -8.60
N LEU A 103 -0.09 0.56 -7.68
CA LEU A 103 -1.08 1.18 -6.83
C LEU A 103 -1.30 2.61 -7.31
N ASP A 104 -2.57 2.89 -7.61
CA ASP A 104 -3.06 4.23 -7.92
C ASP A 104 -4.07 4.62 -6.83
N PHE A 105 -3.93 5.84 -6.31
CA PHE A 105 -4.76 6.39 -5.25
C PHE A 105 -5.73 7.39 -5.90
N HIS A 106 -7.02 7.04 -5.90
CA HIS A 106 -8.11 7.84 -6.49
C HIS A 106 -9.00 8.45 -5.41
#